data_AF-A0A842I5J6-F1
#
_entry.id   AF-A0A842I5J6-F1
#
_cell.length_a   1.000
_cell.length_b   1.000
_cell.length_c   1.000
_cell.angle_alpha   90.00
_cell.angle_beta   90.00
_cell.angle_gamma   90.00
#
_symmetry.space_group_name_H-M   'P 1'
#
loop_
_entity.id
_entity.type
_entity.pdbx_description
1 polymer ?
#
loop_
_entity_poly.entity_id
_entity_poly.type
_entity_poly.pdbx_seq_one_letter_code
_entity_poly.pdbx_strand_id
1 'polypeptide(L)'
;MTASAPSLQPGTIFYDTFLGALRVFGTNLKEWSAAHGVDPTNAKLAATGGWNGPKARELRAQMIAEIGPDLFALLYRSRMTREQGRAA
;
A
#
# COMPACT_ATOMS: atom_id res chain seq x y z
N MET A 1 26.57 7.26 -5.45
CA MET A 1 25.26 7.92 -5.58
C MET A 1 24.19 6.95 -5.10
N THR A 2 23.89 6.93 -3.79
CA THR A 2 22.82 6.07 -3.24
C THR A 2 21.50 6.81 -3.37
N ALA A 3 20.71 6.45 -4.39
CA ALA A 3 19.32 6.88 -4.46
C ALA A 3 18.64 6.44 -3.15
N SER A 4 18.21 7.40 -2.34
CA SER A 4 17.47 7.14 -1.10
C SER A 4 16.28 6.24 -1.46
N ALA A 5 16.13 5.10 -0.79
CA ALA A 5 14.98 4.23 -1.02
C ALA A 5 13.71 5.09 -0.92
N PRO A 6 12.83 5.10 -1.94
CA PRO A 6 11.64 5.93 -1.89
C PRO A 6 10.87 5.55 -0.64
N SER A 7 10.72 6.53 0.25
CA SER A 7 9.91 6.39 1.44
C SER A 7 8.51 5.99 0.99
N LEU A 8 8.01 4.84 1.45
CA LEU A 8 6.66 4.39 1.14
C LEU A 8 5.66 5.34 1.80
N GLN A 9 5.20 6.34 1.04
CA GLN A 9 4.28 7.35 1.55
C GLN A 9 2.84 6.87 1.44
N PRO A 10 2.00 7.06 2.48
CA PRO A 10 0.57 6.86 2.37
C PRO A 10 0.01 7.76 1.26
N GLY A 11 -0.96 7.24 0.51
CA GLY A 11 -1.56 7.91 -0.64
C GLY A 11 -2.17 6.92 -1.63
N THR A 12 -2.72 7.45 -2.72
CA THR A 12 -3.37 6.62 -3.76
C THR A 12 -2.43 5.57 -4.34
N ILE A 13 -1.16 5.91 -4.57
CA ILE A 13 -0.15 4.96 -5.09
C ILE A 13 0.06 3.80 -4.11
N PHE A 14 0.12 4.06 -2.81
CA PHE A 14 0.25 3.01 -1.79
C PHE A 14 -0.96 2.08 -1.82
N TYR A 15 -2.16 2.67 -1.77
CA TYR A 15 -3.42 1.93 -1.77
C TYR A 15 -3.60 1.06 -3.02
N ASP A 16 -3.34 1.63 -4.19
CA ASP A 16 -3.47 0.90 -5.45
C ASP A 16 -2.41 -0.19 -5.61
N THR A 17 -1.20 0.03 -5.08
CA THR A 17 -0.15 -0.99 -5.03
C THR A 17 -0.62 -2.18 -4.21
N PHE A 18 -1.17 -1.92 -3.01
CA PHE A 18 -1.74 -2.93 -2.14
C PHE A 18 -2.87 -3.70 -2.83
N LEU A 19 -3.85 -3.00 -3.41
CA LEU A 19 -4.96 -3.63 -4.14
C LEU A 19 -4.50 -4.47 -5.33
N GLY A 20 -3.51 -3.97 -6.09
CA GLY A 20 -2.95 -4.69 -7.22
C GLY A 20 -2.32 -6.01 -6.81
N ALA A 21 -1.58 -6.02 -5.70
CA ALA A 21 -0.96 -7.24 -5.17
C ALA A 21 -2.00 -8.23 -4.63
N LEU A 22 -3.01 -7.77 -3.88
CA LEU A 22 -4.11 -8.64 -3.41
C LEU A 22 -4.78 -9.38 -4.58
N ARG A 23 -5.02 -8.67 -5.69
CA ARG A 23 -5.62 -9.27 -6.89
C ARG A 23 -4.74 -10.37 -7.50
N VAL A 24 -3.41 -10.18 -7.52
CA VAL A 24 -2.46 -11.21 -7.98
C VAL A 24 -2.47 -12.42 -7.06
N PHE A 25 -2.64 -12.21 -5.75
CA PHE A 25 -2.77 -13.27 -4.76
C PHE A 25 -4.15 -13.94 -4.73
N GLY A 26 -5.08 -13.52 -5.61
CA GLY A 26 -6.41 -14.12 -5.71
C GLY A 26 -7.37 -13.70 -4.60
N THR A 27 -7.10 -12.58 -3.91
CA THR A 27 -7.98 -12.03 -2.88
C THR A 27 -8.35 -10.56 -3.17
N ASN A 28 -9.07 -9.91 -2.25
CA ASN A 28 -9.46 -8.51 -2.34
C ASN A 28 -9.44 -7.84 -0.95
N LEU A 29 -9.60 -6.52 -0.92
CA LEU A 29 -9.52 -5.74 0.32
C LEU A 29 -10.53 -6.22 1.38
N LYS A 30 -11.75 -6.59 0.98
CA LYS A 30 -12.79 -7.01 1.91
C LYS A 30 -12.42 -8.33 2.60
N GLU A 31 -11.94 -9.29 1.83
CA GLU A 31 -11.47 -10.59 2.34
C GLU A 31 -10.24 -10.43 3.23
N TRP A 32 -9.22 -9.70 2.77
CA TRP A 32 -8.03 -9.42 3.57
C TRP A 32 -8.39 -8.72 4.89
N SER A 33 -9.26 -7.71 4.83
CA SER A 33 -9.70 -6.97 6.01
C SER A 33 -10.47 -7.88 6.99
N ALA A 34 -11.35 -8.74 6.50
CA ALA A 34 -12.06 -9.71 7.32
C ALA A 34 -11.11 -10.71 8.01
N ALA A 35 -10.12 -11.24 7.27
CA ALA A 35 -9.11 -12.16 7.81
C ALA A 35 -8.25 -11.53 8.91
N HIS A 36 -8.04 -10.21 8.86
CA HIS A 36 -7.21 -9.47 9.80
C HIS A 36 -8.01 -8.72 10.89
N GLY A 37 -9.34 -8.85 10.91
CA GLY A 37 -10.20 -8.11 11.86
C GLY A 37 -10.15 -6.58 11.68
N VAL A 38 -9.88 -6.14 10.45
CA VAL A 38 -9.77 -4.73 10.08
C VAL A 38 -11.06 -4.29 9.39
N ASP A 39 -11.51 -3.07 9.64
CA ASP A 39 -12.57 -2.46 8.85
C ASP A 39 -12.02 -1.97 7.49
N PRO A 40 -12.64 -2.34 6.34
CA PRO A 40 -12.15 -1.94 5.01
C PRO A 40 -12.03 -0.41 4.81
N THR A 41 -12.87 0.38 5.48
CA THR A 41 -12.79 1.85 5.44
C THR A 41 -11.54 2.32 6.18
N ASN A 42 -11.25 1.75 7.36
CA ASN A 42 -10.02 2.05 8.09
C ASN A 42 -8.76 1.62 7.33
N ALA A 43 -8.79 0.46 6.67
CA ALA A 43 -7.73 0.01 5.79
C ALA A 43 -7.47 1.04 4.67
N LYS A 44 -8.53 1.47 3.98
CA LYS A 44 -8.43 2.49 2.94
C LYS A 44 -7.90 3.82 3.49
N LEU A 45 -8.45 4.33 4.59
CA LEU A 45 -8.03 5.60 5.21
C LEU A 45 -6.57 5.57 5.67
N ALA A 46 -6.12 4.45 6.24
CA ALA A 46 -4.72 4.29 6.61
C ALA A 46 -3.81 4.27 5.36
N ALA A 47 -4.18 3.51 4.33
CA ALA A 47 -3.41 3.39 3.10
C ALA A 47 -3.32 4.71 2.32
N THR A 48 -4.41 5.47 2.23
CA THR A 48 -4.47 6.76 1.50
C THR A 48 -4.00 7.96 2.32
N GLY A 49 -3.76 7.78 3.63
CA GLY A 49 -3.34 8.87 4.52
C GLY A 49 -4.49 9.73 5.06
N GLY A 50 -5.75 9.35 4.85
CA GLY A 50 -6.90 9.96 5.51
C GLY A 50 -6.88 9.77 7.04
N TRP A 51 -6.14 8.78 7.54
CA TRP A 51 -5.83 8.59 8.95
C TRP A 51 -4.34 8.23 9.14
N ASN A 52 -3.65 8.90 10.09
CA ASN A 52 -2.19 8.81 10.26
C ASN A 52 -1.70 8.63 11.71
N GLY A 53 -2.60 8.23 12.62
CA GLY A 53 -2.24 7.88 14.00
C GLY A 53 -1.37 6.61 14.11
N PRO A 54 -0.91 6.25 15.32
CA PRO A 54 -0.05 5.07 15.54
C PRO A 54 -0.61 3.78 14.94
N LYS A 55 -1.89 3.48 15.21
CA LYS A 55 -2.60 2.33 14.64
C LYS A 55 -2.68 2.34 13.11
N ALA A 56 -2.75 3.53 12.49
CA ALA A 56 -2.75 3.64 11.03
C ALA A 56 -1.38 3.25 10.44
N ARG A 57 -0.30 3.61 11.13
CA ARG A 57 1.07 3.25 10.73
C ARG A 57 1.30 1.75 10.89
N GLU A 58 0.83 1.17 11.99
CA GLU A 58 0.84 -0.28 12.22
C GLU A 58 0.06 -1.02 11.12
N LEU A 59 -1.14 -0.52 10.77
CA LEU A 59 -1.95 -1.12 9.72
C LEU A 59 -1.24 -1.07 8.35
N ARG A 60 -0.57 0.05 8.03
CA ARG A 60 0.27 0.12 6.82
C ARG A 60 1.44 -0.84 6.86
N ALA A 61 2.07 -1.03 8.03
CA ALA A 61 3.14 -2.01 8.19
C ALA A 61 2.62 -3.44 7.95
N GLN A 62 1.42 -3.78 8.43
CA GLN A 62 0.78 -5.07 8.15
C GLN A 62 0.50 -5.26 6.66
N MET A 63 0.00 -4.23 5.96
CA MET A 63 -0.21 -4.27 4.51
C MET A 63 1.10 -4.52 3.73
N ILE A 64 2.20 -3.90 4.15
CA ILE A 64 3.52 -4.14 3.55
C ILE A 64 3.99 -5.57 3.83
N ALA A 65 3.79 -6.06 5.07
CA ALA A 65 4.20 -7.39 5.47
C ALA A 65 3.43 -8.50 4.74
N GLU A 66 2.13 -8.32 4.51
CA GLU A 66 1.28 -9.24 3.74
C GLU A 66 1.86 -9.57 2.37
N ILE A 67 2.37 -8.55 1.68
CA ILE A 67 2.91 -8.68 0.31
C ILE A 67 4.39 -9.06 0.31
N GLY A 68 5.09 -8.75 1.40
CA GLY A 68 6.54 -8.78 1.47
C GLY A 68 7.13 -7.39 1.17
N PRO A 69 8.01 -6.86 2.03
CA PRO A 69 8.54 -5.50 1.89
C PRO A 69 9.23 -5.22 0.55
N ASP A 70 10.01 -6.18 0.05
CA ASP A 70 10.77 -6.02 -1.20
C ASP A 70 9.84 -5.97 -2.42
N LEU A 71 8.86 -6.87 -2.46
CA LEU A 71 7.87 -6.90 -3.54
C LEU A 71 6.99 -5.64 -3.50
N PHE A 72 6.56 -5.21 -2.32
CA PHE A 72 5.78 -3.99 -2.17
C PHE A 72 6.56 -2.76 -2.67
N ALA A 73 7.84 -2.64 -2.28
CA ALA A 73 8.69 -1.54 -2.72
C ALA A 73 8.91 -1.54 -4.24
N LEU A 74 9.09 -2.72 -4.85
CA LEU A 74 9.20 -2.86 -6.30
C LEU A 74 7.93 -2.37 -7.01
N LEU A 75 6.76 -2.88 -6.61
CA LEU A 75 5.48 -2.54 -7.22
C LEU A 75 5.14 -1.05 -7.04
N TYR A 76 5.41 -0.50 -5.86
CA TYR A 76 5.21 0.92 -5.56
C TYR A 76 6.05 1.82 -6.48
N ARG A 77 7.34 1.51 -6.66
CA ARG A 77 8.25 2.24 -7.55
C ARG A 77 7.78 2.17 -9.01
N SER A 78 7.38 0.99 -9.47
CA SER A 78 6.84 0.82 -10.82
C SER A 78 5.59 1.68 -11.03
N ARG A 79 4.73 1.79 -10.02
CA ARG A 79 3.53 2.63 -10.10
C ARG A 79 3.86 4.12 -10.06
N MET A 80 4.78 4.58 -9.19
CA MET A 80 5.25 5.97 -9.18
C MET A 80 5.78 6.42 -10.55
N THR A 81 6.58 5.56 -11.20
CA THR A 81 7.15 5.87 -12.52
C THR A 81 6.06 6.05 -13.59
N ARG A 82 5.01 5.22 -13.53
CA ARG A 82 3.86 5.32 -14.45
C ARG A 82 3.05 6.60 -14.23
N GLU A 83 2.84 7.01 -12.98
CA GLU A 83 2.13 8.25 -12.67
C GLU A 83 2.94 9.48 -13.08
N GLN A 84 4.27 9.47 -12.89
CA GLN A 84 5.15 10.55 -13.34
C GLN A 84 5.14 10.71 -14.86
N GLY A 85 5.14 9.61 -15.62
CA GLY A 85 5.03 9.64 -17.08
C GLY A 85 3.63 10.02 -17.61
N ARG A 86 2.60 10.05 -16.76
CA ARG A 86 1.24 10.48 -17.12
C ARG A 86 1.01 11.98 -16.91
N ALA A 87 1.86 12.61 -16.10
CA ALA A 87 1.79 14.03 -15.76
C ALA A 87 2.70 14.92 -16.64
N ALA A 88 3.44 14.32 -17.59
CA ALA A 88 4.31 14.99 -18.57
C ALA A 88 3.68 14.93 -19.96
#